data_AF-A0A9X2H1C1-F1
#
_entry.id   AF-A0A9X2H1C1-F1
#
_cell.length_a   1.000
_cell.length_b   1.000
_cell.length_c   1.000
_cell.angle_alpha   90.00
_cell.angle_beta   90.00
_cell.angle_gamma   90.00
#
_symmetry.space_group_name_H-M   'P 1'
#
loop_
_entity.id
_entity.type
_entity.pdbx_description
1 polymer ?
#
loop_
_entity_poly.entity_id
_entity_poly.type
_entity_poly.pdbx_seq_one_letter_code
_entity_poly.pdbx_strand_id
1 'polypeptide(L)'
;MRKVSVALTALLVLTGCTQQPGEGGLLDAMATVSAQGPAAAYFEYGEPGWWRDLGVKAGSGEARRWLPAVSSGLGPLAAAAEALPKATGMTPAAGRRAISIGVPPQQALRWDGDVEADTVRTKLTTLGAKPRRFGEHEGLSFAPGNEIDLSRMIVPGVTNQLNQVVTTDTLVAAASAPEPLAAVLGGESTLADNPPHAAMAACLGDVAAATIMAPSRPGAVTLYGVGLRRPAGLTDRPVNVICVVPAASSATDVERALTTRLTPSGNTRDGGTYGKYAPEIVHDRISSDDHTALRAVLTLSDTTNVMFANQMLYRGELETLTGPSR
;
A
#
# COMPACT_ATOMS: atom_id res chain seq x y z
N MET A 1 21.63 15.00 -61.94
CA MET A 1 22.16 13.99 -61.00
C MET A 1 22.73 14.71 -59.78
N ARG A 2 21.99 14.79 -58.68
CA ARG A 2 22.44 15.39 -57.40
C ARG A 2 22.56 14.25 -56.38
N LYS A 3 23.77 14.05 -55.85
CA LYS A 3 24.06 13.08 -54.80
C LYS A 3 23.56 13.64 -53.47
N VAL A 4 22.61 12.96 -52.83
CA VAL A 4 22.18 13.25 -51.47
C VAL A 4 22.93 12.28 -50.57
N SER A 5 23.85 12.81 -49.76
CA SER A 5 24.57 12.06 -48.74
C SER A 5 23.64 11.83 -47.53
N VAL A 6 23.43 10.57 -47.19
CA VAL A 6 22.77 10.14 -45.96
C VAL A 6 23.80 10.17 -44.84
N ALA A 7 23.60 11.05 -43.85
CA ALA A 7 24.36 11.04 -42.61
C ALA A 7 23.76 9.98 -41.67
N LEU A 8 24.54 8.92 -41.42
CA LEU A 8 24.23 7.86 -40.49
C LEU A 8 24.58 8.35 -39.07
N THR A 9 23.59 8.81 -38.30
CA THR A 9 23.79 9.19 -36.89
C THR A 9 23.85 7.93 -36.05
N ALA A 10 25.03 7.66 -35.50
CA ALA A 10 25.28 6.54 -34.59
C ALA A 10 24.68 6.78 -33.20
N LEU A 11 24.18 5.69 -32.62
CA LEU A 11 23.63 5.51 -31.28
C LEU A 11 24.49 6.09 -30.16
N LEU A 12 23.82 6.73 -29.19
CA LEU A 12 24.23 6.79 -27.79
C LEU A 12 23.10 6.18 -26.96
N VAL A 13 23.16 4.86 -26.77
CA VAL A 13 22.32 4.16 -25.78
C VAL A 13 23.01 4.36 -24.44
N LEU A 14 22.46 5.27 -23.64
CA LEU A 14 22.79 5.36 -22.22
C LEU A 14 22.32 4.06 -21.56
N THR A 15 23.24 3.12 -21.35
CA THR A 15 23.07 2.03 -20.40
C THR A 15 23.15 2.62 -19.00
N GLY A 16 22.10 3.33 -18.59
CA GLY A 16 21.84 3.57 -17.19
C GLY A 16 21.58 2.22 -16.54
N CYS A 17 22.25 1.93 -15.43
CA CYS A 17 21.92 0.80 -14.57
C CYS A 17 20.46 0.94 -14.16
N THR A 18 19.56 0.31 -14.90
CA THR A 18 18.17 0.13 -14.49
C THR A 18 18.22 -0.76 -13.27
N GLN A 19 18.01 -0.20 -12.07
CA GLN A 19 17.50 -1.00 -10.95
C GLN A 19 16.35 -1.81 -11.53
N GLN A 20 16.49 -3.14 -11.52
CA GLN A 20 15.43 -4.01 -12.01
C GLN A 20 14.16 -3.67 -11.23
N PRO A 21 13.08 -3.22 -11.90
CA PRO A 21 11.79 -3.14 -11.25
C PRO A 21 11.42 -4.58 -10.87
N GLY A 22 11.42 -4.91 -9.57
CA GLY A 22 11.03 -6.24 -9.10
C GLY A 22 11.91 -6.93 -8.05
N GLU A 23 12.82 -6.24 -7.37
CA GLU A 23 13.37 -6.77 -6.11
C GLU A 23 12.97 -5.91 -4.92
N GLY A 24 11.95 -6.35 -4.20
CA GLY A 24 11.44 -5.72 -2.98
C GLY A 24 10.25 -4.78 -3.17
N GLY A 25 9.65 -4.71 -4.37
CA GLY A 25 8.57 -3.79 -4.70
C GLY A 25 7.16 -4.25 -4.27
N LEU A 26 6.13 -3.56 -4.78
CA LEU A 26 4.73 -3.85 -4.48
C LEU A 26 4.31 -5.27 -4.85
N LEU A 27 4.64 -5.74 -6.06
CA LEU A 27 4.30 -7.10 -6.50
C LEU A 27 4.95 -8.16 -5.61
N ASP A 28 6.21 -7.96 -5.21
CA ASP A 28 6.90 -8.87 -4.28
C ASP A 28 6.31 -8.84 -2.87
N ALA A 29 5.71 -7.72 -2.45
CA ALA A 29 4.98 -7.64 -1.19
C ALA A 29 3.68 -8.45 -1.28
N MET A 30 2.97 -8.32 -2.39
CA MET A 30 1.75 -9.08 -2.68
C MET A 30 2.00 -10.59 -2.82
N ALA A 31 3.17 -10.99 -3.30
CA ALA A 31 3.61 -12.39 -3.36
C ALA A 31 3.87 -13.02 -1.97
N THR A 32 3.85 -12.23 -0.88
CA THR A 32 4.05 -12.75 0.49
C THR A 32 2.78 -12.85 1.32
N VAL A 33 1.63 -12.55 0.71
CA VAL A 33 0.34 -12.47 1.36
C VAL A 33 -0.66 -13.34 0.62
N SER A 34 -1.55 -14.00 1.36
CA SER A 34 -2.60 -14.85 0.80
C SER A 34 -3.48 -14.12 -0.22
N ALA A 35 -3.85 -14.80 -1.30
CA ALA A 35 -4.79 -14.30 -2.31
C ALA A 35 -6.24 -14.23 -1.83
N GLN A 36 -6.53 -14.69 -0.62
CA GLN A 36 -7.89 -14.95 -0.13
C GLN A 36 -8.18 -14.19 1.17
N GLY A 37 -9.45 -14.20 1.56
CA GLY A 37 -9.88 -13.67 2.86
C GLY A 37 -9.63 -12.17 3.00
N PRO A 38 -9.17 -11.69 4.16
CA PRO A 38 -9.01 -10.26 4.43
C PRO A 38 -8.04 -9.55 3.48
N ALA A 39 -7.01 -10.25 2.99
CA ALA A 39 -6.03 -9.71 2.05
C ALA A 39 -6.62 -9.34 0.69
N ALA A 40 -7.56 -10.14 0.18
CA ALA A 40 -8.24 -9.87 -1.08
C ALA A 40 -9.22 -8.69 -0.99
N ALA A 41 -9.71 -8.39 0.21
CA ALA A 41 -10.63 -7.28 0.44
C ALA A 41 -9.88 -5.94 0.57
N TYR A 42 -8.73 -5.95 1.23
CA TYR A 42 -7.91 -4.77 1.49
C TYR A 42 -6.44 -5.17 1.63
N PHE A 43 -5.57 -4.45 0.92
CA PHE A 43 -4.12 -4.55 1.00
C PHE A 43 -3.50 -3.15 0.99
N GLU A 44 -2.65 -2.86 1.96
CA GLU A 44 -1.90 -1.61 2.04
C GLU A 44 -0.41 -1.93 2.18
N TYR A 45 0.40 -1.19 1.45
CA TYR A 45 1.84 -1.34 1.37
C TYR A 45 2.52 -0.01 1.65
N GLY A 46 3.67 -0.07 2.31
CA GLY A 46 4.58 1.06 2.44
C GLY A 46 6.03 0.62 2.60
N GLU A 47 6.94 1.56 2.39
CA GLU A 47 8.38 1.35 2.52
C GLU A 47 9.00 2.24 3.60
N PRO A 48 8.89 1.87 4.89
CA PRO A 48 9.51 2.65 5.96
C PRO A 48 11.03 2.83 5.77
N GLY A 49 11.70 1.82 5.20
CA GLY A 49 13.13 1.88 4.86
C GLY A 49 13.43 2.98 3.85
N TRP A 50 12.68 3.05 2.76
CA TRP A 50 12.83 4.10 1.75
C TRP A 50 12.70 5.50 2.35
N TRP A 51 11.65 5.72 3.13
CA TRP A 51 11.39 7.04 3.73
C TRP A 51 12.45 7.45 4.75
N ARG A 52 12.97 6.48 5.51
CA ARG A 52 14.09 6.70 6.43
C ARG A 52 15.35 7.11 5.68
N ASP A 53 15.68 6.41 4.60
CA ASP A 53 16.88 6.67 3.79
C ASP A 53 16.79 8.01 3.04
N LEU A 54 15.58 8.39 2.62
CA LEU A 54 15.28 9.71 2.06
C LEU A 54 15.36 10.83 3.12
N GLY A 55 15.47 10.48 4.40
CA GLY A 55 15.62 11.44 5.50
C GLY A 55 14.31 12.03 6.00
N VAL A 56 13.15 11.41 5.75
CA VAL A 56 11.89 11.86 6.32
C VAL A 56 11.90 11.61 7.84
N LYS A 57 11.83 12.69 8.61
CA LYS A 57 11.80 12.67 10.08
C LYS A 57 10.62 13.49 10.59
N ALA A 58 10.10 13.13 11.75
CA ALA A 58 9.12 13.95 12.46
C ALA A 58 9.79 15.30 12.86
N GLY A 59 9.31 16.42 12.30
CA GLY A 59 9.92 17.74 12.49
C GLY A 59 9.28 18.85 11.64
N SER A 60 9.87 20.06 11.68
CA SER A 60 9.52 21.18 10.78
C SER A 60 10.35 21.12 9.49
N GLY A 61 9.80 21.63 8.40
CA GLY A 61 10.43 21.64 7.07
C GLY A 61 9.71 20.78 6.04
N GLU A 62 10.31 20.67 4.86
CA GLU A 62 9.73 20.01 3.68
C GLU A 62 9.44 18.52 3.92
N ALA A 63 10.21 17.84 4.77
CA ALA A 63 9.99 16.45 5.16
C ALA A 63 8.59 16.18 5.75
N ARG A 64 7.99 17.19 6.43
CA ARG A 64 6.73 17.02 7.14
C ARG A 64 5.57 16.61 6.22
N ARG A 65 5.58 17.08 4.96
CA ARG A 65 4.51 16.75 4.00
C ARG A 65 4.46 15.26 3.67
N TRP A 66 5.58 14.55 3.82
CA TRP A 66 5.73 13.13 3.51
C TRP A 66 5.33 12.20 4.66
N LEU A 67 5.14 12.72 5.88
CA LEU A 67 4.79 11.92 7.06
C LEU A 67 3.58 10.98 6.85
N PRO A 68 2.49 11.36 6.16
CA PRO A 68 1.38 10.43 5.90
C PRO A 68 1.80 9.18 5.11
N ALA A 69 2.79 9.28 4.23
CA ALA A 69 3.29 8.14 3.45
C ALA A 69 4.23 7.24 4.25
N VAL A 70 4.95 7.79 5.23
CA VAL A 70 5.82 7.01 6.15
C VAL A 70 5.02 5.97 6.93
N SER A 71 3.76 6.29 7.26
CA SER A 71 2.88 5.39 8.00
C SER A 71 2.18 4.33 7.14
N SER A 72 2.32 4.37 5.81
CA SER A 72 1.61 3.43 4.94
C SER A 72 2.01 1.98 5.22
N GLY A 73 1.01 1.10 5.25
CA GLY A 73 1.18 -0.31 5.59
C GLY A 73 1.37 -0.60 7.08
N LEU A 74 1.61 0.41 7.92
CA LEU A 74 1.73 0.26 9.38
C LEU A 74 0.37 0.26 10.10
N GLY A 75 -0.72 0.56 9.38
CA GLY A 75 -2.08 0.56 9.91
C GLY A 75 -2.20 1.29 11.27
N PRO A 76 -2.92 0.74 12.25
CA PRO A 76 -3.05 1.34 13.57
C PRO A 76 -1.74 1.38 14.39
N LEU A 77 -0.71 0.60 14.04
CA LEU A 77 0.57 0.65 14.77
C LEU A 77 1.31 1.96 14.56
N ALA A 78 1.04 2.69 13.46
CA ALA A 78 1.59 4.01 13.22
C ALA A 78 1.27 5.01 14.35
N ALA A 79 0.07 4.91 14.94
CA ALA A 79 -0.34 5.78 16.05
C ALA A 79 0.43 5.51 17.35
N ALA A 80 1.07 4.34 17.47
CA ALA A 80 1.83 3.91 18.63
C ALA A 80 3.34 3.87 18.40
N ALA A 81 3.84 4.52 17.35
CA ALA A 81 5.25 4.44 16.92
C ALA A 81 6.26 4.74 18.04
N GLU A 82 5.95 5.64 18.98
CA GLU A 82 6.84 5.98 20.09
C GLU A 82 6.76 4.99 21.28
N ALA A 83 5.57 4.46 21.54
CA ALA A 83 5.30 3.62 22.71
C ALA A 83 5.57 2.13 22.43
N LEU A 84 5.35 1.70 21.18
CA LEU A 84 5.43 0.32 20.75
C LEU A 84 6.84 -0.30 20.98
N PRO A 85 7.96 0.33 20.59
CA PRO A 85 9.30 -0.25 20.82
C PRO A 85 9.63 -0.39 22.31
N LYS A 86 9.20 0.57 23.12
CA LYS A 86 9.44 0.56 24.58
C LYS A 86 8.72 -0.62 25.22
N ALA A 87 7.43 -0.80 24.92
CA ALA A 87 6.60 -1.86 25.49
C ALA A 87 6.95 -3.25 24.94
N THR A 88 7.16 -3.38 23.63
CA THR A 88 7.18 -4.68 22.95
C THR A 88 8.50 -5.02 22.26
N GLY A 89 9.40 -4.05 22.08
CA GLY A 89 10.62 -4.22 21.27
C GLY A 89 10.36 -4.12 19.76
N MET A 90 9.09 -4.08 19.33
CA MET A 90 8.73 -3.94 17.93
C MET A 90 9.00 -2.53 17.43
N THR A 91 9.71 -2.43 16.30
CA THR A 91 10.04 -1.15 15.67
C THR A 91 9.63 -1.17 14.19
N PRO A 92 8.33 -1.11 13.85
CA PRO A 92 7.87 -1.27 12.47
C PRO A 92 8.48 -0.27 11.49
N ALA A 93 8.74 0.97 11.94
CA ALA A 93 9.42 2.00 11.14
C ALA A 93 10.89 1.67 10.82
N ALA A 94 11.49 0.69 11.51
CA ALA A 94 12.82 0.17 11.19
C ALA A 94 12.77 -0.84 10.01
N GLY A 95 11.60 -1.40 9.71
CA GLY A 95 11.41 -2.36 8.63
C GLY A 95 11.77 -1.79 7.25
N ARG A 96 12.14 -2.68 6.33
CA ARG A 96 12.33 -2.35 4.91
C ARG A 96 10.99 -2.04 4.24
N ARG A 97 9.98 -2.88 4.48
CA ARG A 97 8.60 -2.70 4.00
C ARG A 97 7.57 -3.07 5.07
N ALA A 98 6.38 -2.50 4.94
CA ALA A 98 5.24 -2.75 5.79
C ALA A 98 4.01 -3.09 4.95
N ILE A 99 3.17 -3.97 5.49
CA ILE A 99 1.95 -4.49 4.87
C ILE A 99 0.85 -4.48 5.92
N SER A 100 -0.33 -3.96 5.57
CA SER A 100 -1.56 -4.15 6.33
C SER A 100 -2.60 -4.78 5.42
N ILE A 101 -3.33 -5.77 5.93
CA ILE A 101 -4.42 -6.43 5.20
C ILE A 101 -5.72 -6.38 5.98
N GLY A 102 -6.83 -6.46 5.25
CA GLY A 102 -8.16 -6.47 5.82
C GLY A 102 -8.56 -5.17 6.51
N VAL A 103 -9.74 -5.21 7.13
CA VAL A 103 -10.30 -4.10 7.90
C VAL A 103 -10.71 -4.62 9.28
N PRO A 104 -10.71 -3.77 10.33
CA PRO A 104 -11.17 -4.20 11.65
C PRO A 104 -12.56 -4.87 11.61
N PRO A 105 -12.78 -5.98 12.34
CA PRO A 105 -11.84 -6.65 13.24
C PRO A 105 -10.89 -7.65 12.57
N GLN A 106 -11.01 -7.89 11.26
CA GLN A 106 -10.25 -8.86 10.46
C GLN A 106 -8.98 -8.22 9.86
N GLN A 107 -8.21 -7.51 10.69
CA GLN A 107 -6.99 -6.83 10.25
C GLN A 107 -5.75 -7.58 10.72
N ALA A 108 -4.74 -7.63 9.86
CA ALA A 108 -3.39 -8.03 10.24
C ALA A 108 -2.36 -7.08 9.65
N LEU A 109 -1.20 -7.04 10.30
CA LEU A 109 -0.07 -6.22 9.92
C LEU A 109 1.17 -7.10 9.85
N ARG A 110 2.07 -6.75 8.95
CA ARG A 110 3.38 -7.37 8.80
C ARG A 110 4.40 -6.30 8.42
N TRP A 111 5.60 -6.40 8.94
CA TRP A 111 6.74 -5.70 8.36
C TRP A 111 7.92 -6.65 8.26
N ASP A 112 8.69 -6.46 7.19
CA ASP A 112 9.88 -7.25 6.89
C ASP A 112 11.11 -6.36 7.08
N GLY A 113 12.18 -6.91 7.68
CA GLY A 113 13.42 -6.20 7.98
C GLY A 113 14.14 -6.83 9.16
N ASP A 114 15.25 -6.23 9.59
CA ASP A 114 16.00 -6.74 10.73
C ASP A 114 15.20 -6.56 12.03
N VAL A 115 14.97 -7.67 12.73
CA VAL A 115 14.14 -7.73 13.93
C VAL A 115 14.90 -8.42 15.05
N GLU A 116 14.94 -7.78 16.21
CA GLU A 116 15.44 -8.38 17.46
C GLU A 116 14.40 -9.35 18.04
N ALA A 117 14.22 -10.51 17.39
CA ALA A 117 13.11 -11.41 17.66
C ALA A 117 13.05 -11.87 19.12
N ASP A 118 14.20 -12.17 19.72
CA ASP A 118 14.30 -12.58 21.12
C ASP A 118 13.93 -11.46 22.09
N THR A 119 14.28 -10.21 21.76
CA THR A 119 13.84 -9.04 22.53
C THR A 119 12.32 -8.91 22.46
N VAL A 120 11.73 -9.07 21.27
CA VAL A 120 10.27 -9.02 21.07
C VAL A 120 9.58 -10.13 21.86
N ARG A 121 10.05 -11.38 21.73
CA ARG A 121 9.46 -12.53 22.43
C ARG A 121 9.54 -12.38 23.94
N THR A 122 10.69 -11.95 24.45
CA THR A 122 10.90 -11.71 25.89
C THR A 122 9.90 -10.69 26.42
N LYS A 123 9.82 -9.52 25.79
CA LYS A 123 8.91 -8.44 26.24
C LYS A 123 7.45 -8.85 26.16
N LEU A 124 7.01 -9.46 25.05
CA LEU A 124 5.62 -9.93 24.93
C LEU A 124 5.27 -11.01 25.96
N THR A 125 6.21 -11.91 26.26
CA THR A 125 6.03 -12.94 27.30
C THR A 125 5.92 -12.29 28.69
N THR A 126 6.75 -11.28 28.99
CA THR A 126 6.63 -10.49 30.23
C THR A 126 5.28 -9.79 30.34
N LEU A 127 4.68 -9.37 29.22
CA LEU A 127 3.34 -8.79 29.16
C LEU A 127 2.22 -9.86 29.26
N GLY A 128 2.57 -11.13 29.37
CA GLY A 128 1.63 -12.24 29.57
C GLY A 128 1.19 -12.95 28.30
N ALA A 129 1.85 -12.72 27.16
CA ALA A 129 1.64 -13.53 25.96
C ALA A 129 2.21 -14.95 26.19
N LYS A 130 1.54 -15.95 25.63
CA LYS A 130 1.91 -17.36 25.75
C LYS A 130 2.33 -17.93 24.40
N PRO A 131 3.29 -18.87 24.35
CA PRO A 131 3.62 -19.59 23.12
C PRO A 131 2.39 -20.20 22.46
N ARG A 132 2.28 -20.04 21.15
CA ARG A 132 1.21 -20.61 20.33
C ARG A 132 1.72 -20.85 18.91
N ARG A 133 1.21 -21.90 18.28
CA ARG A 133 1.48 -22.23 16.89
C ARG A 133 0.39 -21.67 15.96
N PHE A 134 0.80 -21.06 14.85
CA PHE A 134 -0.05 -20.51 13.79
C PHE A 134 0.35 -21.14 12.46
N GLY A 135 -0.30 -22.25 12.09
CA GLY A 135 0.11 -23.06 10.95
C GLY A 135 1.52 -23.64 11.18
N GLU A 136 2.48 -23.22 10.36
CA GLU A 136 3.88 -23.64 10.47
C GLU A 136 4.72 -22.71 11.36
N HIS A 137 4.17 -21.56 11.77
CA HIS A 137 4.89 -20.55 12.51
C HIS A 137 4.71 -20.69 14.01
N GLU A 138 5.80 -20.57 14.76
CA GLU A 138 5.78 -20.37 16.20
C GLU A 138 5.57 -18.88 16.50
N GLY A 139 4.71 -18.57 17.46
CA GLY A 139 4.37 -17.21 17.84
C GLY A 139 3.88 -17.10 19.28
N LEU A 140 3.28 -15.96 19.58
CA LEU A 140 2.80 -15.58 20.89
C LEU A 140 1.34 -15.12 20.81
N SER A 141 0.61 -15.36 21.89
CA SER A 141 -0.83 -15.12 21.97
C SER A 141 -1.22 -14.57 23.35
N PHE A 142 -1.96 -13.46 23.41
CA PHE A 142 -2.47 -12.93 24.68
C PHE A 142 -3.79 -13.57 25.11
N ALA A 143 -4.62 -13.99 24.15
CA ALA A 143 -5.88 -14.67 24.37
C ALA A 143 -6.11 -15.81 23.37
N PRO A 144 -6.83 -16.88 23.74
CA PRO A 144 -7.05 -18.00 22.85
C PRO A 144 -8.00 -17.62 21.68
N GLY A 145 -7.61 -18.01 20.46
CA GLY A 145 -8.48 -17.88 19.29
C GLY A 145 -8.83 -16.42 18.99
N ASN A 146 -10.13 -16.12 18.89
CA ASN A 146 -10.67 -14.80 18.53
C ASN A 146 -11.03 -13.94 19.75
N GLU A 147 -10.71 -14.38 20.97
CA GLU A 147 -11.01 -13.62 22.17
C GLU A 147 -10.21 -12.31 22.20
N ILE A 148 -10.89 -11.22 22.57
CA ILE A 148 -10.29 -9.90 22.74
C ILE A 148 -10.45 -9.49 24.21
N ASP A 149 -9.33 -9.42 24.92
CA ASP A 149 -9.28 -8.91 26.29
C ASP A 149 -9.14 -7.38 26.28
N LEU A 150 -10.27 -6.68 26.25
CA LEU A 150 -10.30 -5.20 26.28
C LEU A 150 -9.77 -4.60 27.60
N SER A 151 -9.66 -5.41 28.66
CA SER A 151 -9.10 -4.94 29.93
C SER A 151 -7.57 -4.84 29.90
N ARG A 152 -6.94 -5.50 28.92
CA ARG A 152 -5.49 -5.57 28.77
C ARG A 152 -5.00 -4.65 27.67
N MET A 153 -4.77 -3.39 28.02
CA MET A 153 -4.09 -2.45 27.13
C MET A 153 -2.59 -2.75 27.09
N ILE A 154 -2.11 -3.26 25.95
CA ILE A 154 -0.68 -3.55 25.74
C ILE A 154 0.10 -2.25 25.49
N VAL A 155 -0.42 -1.42 24.58
CA VAL A 155 0.14 -0.12 24.22
C VAL A 155 -1.01 0.86 24.03
N PRO A 156 -0.93 2.11 24.54
CA PRO A 156 -1.93 3.13 24.24
C PRO A 156 -2.15 3.27 22.74
N GLY A 157 -3.42 3.24 22.30
CA GLY A 157 -3.79 3.30 20.89
C GLY A 157 -3.75 1.96 20.13
N VAL A 158 -3.27 0.88 20.75
CA VAL A 158 -3.27 -0.47 20.18
C VAL A 158 -4.05 -1.38 21.11
N THR A 159 -5.27 -1.72 20.72
CA THR A 159 -6.20 -2.45 21.60
C THR A 159 -6.00 -3.95 21.46
N ASN A 160 -6.18 -4.47 20.25
CA ASN A 160 -6.22 -5.91 19.99
C ASN A 160 -5.30 -6.35 18.85
N GLN A 161 -4.67 -5.42 18.13
CA GLN A 161 -3.87 -5.75 16.95
C GLN A 161 -2.59 -6.54 17.25
N LEU A 162 -2.22 -6.65 18.53
CA LEU A 162 -1.09 -7.45 19.02
C LEU A 162 -1.54 -8.73 19.73
N ASN A 163 -2.80 -9.13 19.61
CA ASN A 163 -3.33 -10.31 20.30
C ASN A 163 -2.58 -11.59 19.88
N GLN A 164 -2.31 -11.73 18.59
CA GLN A 164 -1.55 -12.83 18.00
C GLN A 164 -0.33 -12.23 17.31
N VAL A 165 0.86 -12.74 17.59
CA VAL A 165 2.13 -12.23 17.05
C VAL A 165 3.01 -13.38 16.59
N VAL A 166 3.52 -13.31 15.37
CA VAL A 166 4.63 -14.12 14.88
C VAL A 166 5.84 -13.21 14.70
N THR A 167 7.01 -13.65 15.16
CA THR A 167 8.25 -12.88 15.03
C THR A 167 9.40 -13.82 14.68
N THR A 168 10.23 -13.39 13.75
CA THR A 168 11.51 -13.99 13.35
C THR A 168 12.55 -12.88 13.25
N ASP A 169 13.81 -13.23 12.95
CA ASP A 169 14.86 -12.22 12.80
C ASP A 169 14.67 -11.32 11.57
N THR A 170 13.74 -11.68 10.66
CA THR A 170 13.51 -10.99 9.39
C THR A 170 12.10 -10.42 9.22
N LEU A 171 11.17 -10.71 10.14
CA LEU A 171 9.80 -10.20 10.07
C LEU A 171 9.09 -10.24 11.41
N VAL A 172 8.10 -9.36 11.55
CA VAL A 172 7.04 -9.49 12.55
C VAL A 172 5.69 -9.39 11.85
N ALA A 173 4.77 -10.26 12.23
CA ALA A 173 3.36 -10.19 11.87
C ALA A 173 2.50 -10.15 13.13
N ALA A 174 1.45 -9.34 13.12
CA ALA A 174 0.54 -9.19 14.24
C ALA A 174 -0.91 -9.07 13.78
N ALA A 175 -1.84 -9.63 14.54
CA ALA A 175 -3.26 -9.52 14.27
C ALA A 175 -4.10 -9.63 15.54
N SER A 176 -5.37 -9.26 15.42
CA SER A 176 -6.40 -9.49 16.43
C SER A 176 -6.83 -10.95 16.55
N ALA A 177 -6.74 -11.72 15.46
CA ALA A 177 -7.26 -13.08 15.34
C ALA A 177 -6.31 -13.97 14.50
N PRO A 178 -6.39 -15.32 14.64
CA PRO A 178 -5.50 -16.23 13.92
C PRO A 178 -5.68 -16.23 12.40
N GLU A 179 -6.90 -16.07 11.91
CA GLU A 179 -7.20 -16.07 10.46
C GLU A 179 -6.50 -14.92 9.70
N PRO A 180 -6.65 -13.64 10.08
CA PRO A 180 -5.94 -12.56 9.41
C PRO A 180 -4.42 -12.66 9.62
N LEU A 181 -3.95 -13.19 10.76
CA LEU A 181 -2.52 -13.45 10.95
C LEU A 181 -1.98 -14.49 9.94
N ALA A 182 -2.71 -15.59 9.72
CA ALA A 182 -2.34 -16.57 8.72
C ALA A 182 -2.30 -15.93 7.31
N ALA A 183 -3.33 -15.15 6.96
CA ALA A 183 -3.41 -14.50 5.65
C ALA A 183 -2.23 -13.55 5.36
N VAL A 184 -1.71 -12.82 6.36
CA VAL A 184 -0.57 -11.91 6.17
C VAL A 184 0.80 -12.62 6.16
N LEU A 185 0.85 -13.83 6.72
CA LEU A 185 2.05 -14.69 6.69
C LEU A 185 2.21 -15.44 5.36
N GLY A 186 1.13 -15.55 4.59
CA GLY A 186 1.11 -16.16 3.26
C GLY A 186 -0.04 -17.16 3.10
N GLY A 187 -0.03 -17.88 1.99
CA GLY A 187 -0.99 -18.94 1.70
C GLY A 187 -0.55 -19.77 0.50
N GLU A 188 -1.33 -20.79 0.14
CA GLU A 188 -1.05 -21.63 -1.03
C GLU A 188 -1.06 -20.84 -2.35
N SER A 189 -1.90 -19.80 -2.41
CA SER A 189 -1.97 -18.81 -3.50
C SER A 189 -1.74 -17.41 -2.93
N THR A 190 -1.04 -16.56 -3.65
CA THR A 190 -0.71 -15.20 -3.21
C THR A 190 -1.47 -14.12 -3.97
N LEU A 191 -1.52 -12.89 -3.45
CA LEU A 191 -2.11 -11.78 -4.20
C LEU A 191 -1.41 -11.53 -5.54
N ALA A 192 -0.12 -11.83 -5.65
CA ALA A 192 0.61 -11.73 -6.92
C ALA A 192 0.14 -12.76 -7.96
N ASP A 193 -0.36 -13.93 -7.52
CA ASP A 193 -0.91 -14.97 -8.41
C ASP A 193 -2.36 -14.67 -8.83
N ASN A 194 -3.02 -13.70 -8.20
CA ASN A 194 -4.39 -13.32 -8.52
C ASN A 194 -4.40 -12.29 -9.67
N PRO A 195 -4.97 -12.60 -10.85
CA PRO A 195 -4.79 -11.76 -12.04
C PRO A 195 -5.27 -10.29 -11.89
N PRO A 196 -6.44 -9.99 -11.28
CA PRO A 196 -6.82 -8.61 -10.97
C PRO A 196 -5.80 -7.85 -10.10
N HIS A 197 -5.20 -8.53 -9.12
CA HIS A 197 -4.20 -7.95 -8.21
C HIS A 197 -2.83 -7.78 -8.90
N ALA A 198 -2.40 -8.75 -9.71
CA ALA A 198 -1.21 -8.62 -10.55
C ALA A 198 -1.32 -7.43 -11.52
N ALA A 199 -2.46 -7.29 -12.20
CA ALA A 199 -2.75 -6.15 -13.06
C ALA A 199 -2.74 -4.82 -12.29
N MET A 200 -3.23 -4.82 -11.04
CA MET A 200 -3.16 -3.66 -10.17
C MET A 200 -1.72 -3.28 -9.82
N ALA A 201 -0.88 -4.24 -9.46
CA ALA A 201 0.54 -4.01 -9.18
C ALA A 201 1.28 -3.47 -10.41
N ALA A 202 1.04 -4.06 -11.59
CA ALA A 202 1.61 -3.58 -12.85
C ALA A 202 1.16 -2.15 -13.18
N CYS A 203 -0.11 -1.82 -12.92
CA CYS A 203 -0.66 -0.49 -13.15
C CYS A 203 -0.02 0.56 -12.24
N LEU A 204 0.05 0.28 -10.93
CA LEU A 204 0.64 1.17 -9.94
C LEU A 204 2.14 1.35 -10.19
N GLY A 205 2.83 0.28 -10.57
CA GLY A 205 4.25 0.28 -10.90
C GLY A 205 5.13 0.60 -9.69
N ASP A 206 6.09 1.49 -9.89
CA ASP A 206 7.09 1.82 -8.88
C ASP A 206 6.55 2.83 -7.84
N VAL A 207 6.18 2.32 -6.66
CA VAL A 207 5.53 3.10 -5.59
C VAL A 207 6.20 2.87 -4.24
N ALA A 208 6.25 3.92 -3.41
CA ALA A 208 6.72 3.86 -2.02
C ALA A 208 5.59 3.57 -1.02
N ALA A 209 4.35 3.76 -1.46
CA ALA A 209 3.14 3.48 -0.70
C ALA A 209 2.00 3.14 -1.66
N ALA A 210 1.15 2.19 -1.28
CA ALA A 210 -0.02 1.81 -2.05
C ALA A 210 -1.17 1.33 -1.16
N THR A 211 -2.39 1.54 -1.63
CA THR A 211 -3.61 0.94 -1.07
C THR A 211 -4.40 0.32 -2.20
N ILE A 212 -4.77 -0.94 -2.05
CA ILE A 212 -5.61 -1.73 -2.97
C ILE A 212 -6.82 -2.21 -2.18
N MET A 213 -8.02 -2.00 -2.71
CA MET A 213 -9.24 -2.48 -2.07
C MET A 213 -10.30 -2.88 -3.10
N ALA A 214 -11.10 -3.87 -2.72
CA ALA A 214 -12.35 -4.16 -3.40
C ALA A 214 -13.37 -3.02 -3.18
N PRO A 215 -14.25 -2.75 -4.15
CA PRO A 215 -15.35 -1.81 -3.95
C PRO A 215 -16.25 -2.25 -2.80
N SER A 216 -16.95 -1.28 -2.18
CA SER A 216 -17.90 -1.57 -1.11
C SER A 216 -19.09 -2.45 -1.56
N ARG A 217 -19.36 -2.48 -2.87
CA ARG A 217 -20.39 -3.32 -3.49
C ARG A 217 -19.86 -3.88 -4.81
N PRO A 218 -20.17 -5.14 -5.14
CA PRO A 218 -19.90 -5.67 -6.48
C PRO A 218 -20.55 -4.80 -7.57
N GLY A 219 -19.85 -4.61 -8.69
CA GLY A 219 -20.35 -3.77 -9.76
C GLY A 219 -19.39 -3.65 -10.94
N ALA A 220 -19.35 -2.46 -11.53
CA ALA A 220 -18.57 -2.16 -12.74
C ALA A 220 -17.04 -2.21 -12.53
N VAL A 221 -16.59 -2.15 -11.28
CA VAL A 221 -15.17 -2.19 -10.88
C VAL A 221 -14.95 -3.41 -10.00
N THR A 222 -13.83 -4.11 -10.18
CA THR A 222 -13.40 -5.24 -9.36
C THR A 222 -12.41 -4.81 -8.28
N LEU A 223 -11.48 -3.91 -8.61
CA LEU A 223 -10.49 -3.36 -7.67
C LEU A 223 -10.22 -1.88 -7.94
N TYR A 224 -10.00 -1.15 -6.85
CA TYR A 224 -9.35 0.16 -6.86
C TYR A 224 -7.96 0.04 -6.27
N GLY A 225 -7.00 0.72 -6.87
CA GLY A 225 -5.65 0.87 -6.32
C GLY A 225 -5.21 2.32 -6.43
N VAL A 226 -4.51 2.78 -5.40
CA VAL A 226 -3.90 4.11 -5.39
C VAL A 226 -2.49 3.98 -4.85
N GLY A 227 -1.56 4.76 -5.39
CA GLY A 227 -0.17 4.71 -4.98
C GLY A 227 0.52 6.06 -5.04
N LEU A 228 1.56 6.20 -4.25
CA LEU A 228 2.50 7.32 -4.28
C LEU A 228 3.81 6.83 -4.89
N ARG A 229 4.23 7.40 -6.02
CA ARG A 229 5.53 7.08 -6.62
C ARG A 229 6.67 7.48 -5.68
N ARG A 230 7.78 6.75 -5.74
CA ARG A 230 9.01 7.10 -5.04
C ARG A 230 9.51 8.48 -5.52
N PRO A 231 9.59 9.49 -4.65
CA PRO A 231 10.26 10.75 -5.00
C PRO A 231 11.78 10.55 -4.93
N ALA A 232 12.55 11.11 -5.86
CA ALA A 232 14.01 11.09 -5.80
C ALA A 232 14.56 12.00 -4.68
N GLY A 233 13.80 13.03 -4.30
CA GLY A 233 14.14 13.96 -3.23
C GLY A 233 12.90 14.53 -2.51
N LEU A 234 13.12 15.08 -1.31
CA LEU A 234 12.03 15.65 -0.49
C LEU A 234 11.37 16.89 -1.11
N THR A 235 12.06 17.54 -2.05
CA THR A 235 11.60 18.71 -2.80
C THR A 235 10.75 18.34 -4.03
N ASP A 236 10.69 17.06 -4.40
CA ASP A 236 9.97 16.65 -5.59
C ASP A 236 8.47 16.89 -5.46
N ARG A 237 7.83 17.19 -6.59
CA ARG A 237 6.37 17.21 -6.67
C ARG A 237 5.86 15.78 -6.48
N PRO A 238 4.92 15.53 -5.55
CA PRO A 238 4.37 14.20 -5.36
C PRO A 238 3.61 13.77 -6.60
N VAL A 239 3.80 12.51 -7.00
CA VAL A 239 3.06 11.88 -8.10
C VAL A 239 2.21 10.76 -7.55
N ASN A 240 0.90 10.94 -7.62
CA ASN A 240 -0.07 9.91 -7.27
C ASN A 240 -0.47 9.12 -8.51
N VAL A 241 -0.72 7.84 -8.34
CA VAL A 241 -1.24 6.95 -9.37
C VAL A 241 -2.57 6.41 -8.88
N ILE A 242 -3.61 6.48 -9.70
CA ILE A 242 -4.90 5.84 -9.49
C ILE A 242 -5.02 4.75 -10.54
N CYS A 243 -5.38 3.55 -10.11
CA CYS A 243 -5.59 2.39 -10.94
C CYS A 243 -6.98 1.82 -10.67
N VAL A 244 -7.71 1.52 -11.74
CA VAL A 244 -9.06 0.94 -11.68
C VAL A 244 -9.05 -0.31 -12.54
N VAL A 245 -9.39 -1.46 -11.96
CA VAL A 245 -9.61 -2.69 -12.71
C VAL A 245 -11.12 -2.84 -12.90
N PRO A 246 -11.67 -2.57 -14.10
CA PRO A 246 -13.08 -2.74 -14.36
C PRO A 246 -13.45 -4.22 -14.50
N ALA A 247 -14.72 -4.55 -14.27
CA ALA A 247 -15.30 -5.78 -14.80
C ALA A 247 -15.28 -5.73 -16.34
N ALA A 248 -15.01 -6.86 -17.00
CA ALA A 248 -14.86 -6.92 -18.45
C ALA A 248 -16.05 -6.32 -19.21
N SER A 249 -17.29 -6.58 -18.74
CA SER A 249 -18.52 -6.04 -19.33
C SER A 249 -18.70 -4.54 -19.17
N SER A 250 -17.92 -3.88 -18.31
CA SER A 250 -18.06 -2.47 -17.95
C SER A 250 -16.82 -1.64 -18.27
N ALA A 251 -15.77 -2.25 -18.85
CA ALA A 251 -14.48 -1.59 -19.07
C ALA A 251 -14.58 -0.27 -19.82
N THR A 252 -15.32 -0.23 -20.94
CA THR A 252 -15.49 0.98 -21.76
C THR A 252 -16.22 2.09 -21.02
N ASP A 253 -17.25 1.74 -20.23
CA ASP A 253 -18.05 2.74 -19.52
C ASP A 253 -17.30 3.32 -18.32
N VAL A 254 -16.60 2.46 -17.57
CA VAL A 254 -15.72 2.88 -16.47
C VAL A 254 -14.62 3.79 -16.99
N GLU A 255 -13.98 3.44 -18.12
CA GLU A 255 -12.96 4.25 -18.73
C GLU A 255 -13.49 5.62 -19.16
N ARG A 256 -14.63 5.64 -19.86
CA ARG A 256 -15.26 6.90 -20.28
C ARG A 256 -15.58 7.78 -19.07
N ALA A 257 -16.15 7.19 -18.01
CA ALA A 257 -16.49 7.92 -16.79
C ALA A 257 -15.23 8.50 -16.12
N LEU A 258 -14.19 7.69 -15.93
CA LEU A 258 -12.93 8.11 -15.31
C LEU A 258 -12.26 9.23 -16.11
N THR A 259 -12.04 9.04 -17.41
CA THR A 259 -11.34 10.00 -18.29
C THR A 259 -12.11 11.30 -18.52
N THR A 260 -13.44 11.27 -18.40
CA THR A 260 -14.28 12.47 -18.54
C THR A 260 -14.33 13.28 -17.25
N ARG A 261 -14.38 12.61 -16.10
CA ARG A 261 -14.63 13.25 -14.80
C ARG A 261 -13.36 13.56 -14.01
N LEU A 262 -12.33 12.74 -14.10
CA LEU A 262 -11.05 12.95 -13.43
C LEU A 262 -10.12 13.79 -14.31
N THR A 263 -10.49 15.04 -14.56
CA THR A 263 -9.66 15.97 -15.34
C THR A 263 -9.34 17.20 -14.49
N PRO A 264 -8.33 18.02 -14.84
CA PRO A 264 -8.04 19.24 -14.08
C PRO A 264 -9.25 20.19 -13.94
N SER A 265 -10.19 20.18 -14.90
CA SER A 265 -11.45 20.93 -14.84
C SER A 265 -12.61 20.16 -14.21
N GLY A 266 -12.45 18.86 -13.94
CA GLY A 266 -13.45 18.02 -13.30
C GLY A 266 -13.66 18.42 -11.84
N ASN A 267 -14.90 18.27 -11.36
CA ASN A 267 -15.26 18.68 -10.01
C ASN A 267 -14.93 17.59 -8.98
N THR A 268 -14.44 18.01 -7.82
CA THR A 268 -14.29 17.12 -6.66
C THR A 268 -15.62 16.97 -5.94
N ARG A 269 -15.72 15.93 -5.10
CA ARG A 269 -16.90 15.70 -4.25
C ARG A 269 -17.19 16.87 -3.30
N ASP A 270 -16.14 17.50 -2.77
CA ASP A 270 -16.23 18.56 -1.76
C ASP A 270 -16.34 19.97 -2.39
N GLY A 271 -16.44 20.05 -3.72
CA GLY A 271 -16.51 21.30 -4.47
C GLY A 271 -15.14 21.84 -4.91
N GLY A 272 -15.16 22.61 -5.99
CA GLY A 272 -13.94 23.02 -6.72
C GLY A 272 -13.49 21.97 -7.72
N THR A 273 -12.31 22.16 -8.32
CA THR A 273 -11.80 21.29 -9.39
C THR A 273 -10.57 20.48 -8.97
N TYR A 274 -10.36 19.32 -9.59
CA TYR A 274 -9.15 18.52 -9.35
C TYR A 274 -7.87 19.29 -9.68
N GLY A 275 -7.89 20.21 -10.65
CA GLY A 275 -6.73 21.01 -11.08
C GLY A 275 -6.11 21.87 -9.97
N LYS A 276 -6.87 22.20 -8.92
CA LYS A 276 -6.35 22.85 -7.71
C LYS A 276 -5.37 21.95 -6.94
N TYR A 277 -5.61 20.64 -6.99
CA TYR A 277 -4.85 19.62 -6.27
C TYR A 277 -3.81 18.92 -7.16
N ALA A 278 -4.20 18.63 -8.40
CA ALA A 278 -3.42 17.95 -9.43
C ALA A 278 -3.58 18.71 -10.76
N PRO A 279 -2.76 19.75 -11.02
CA PRO A 279 -2.85 20.52 -12.26
C PRO A 279 -2.57 19.69 -13.51
N GLU A 280 -1.88 18.56 -13.36
CA GLU A 280 -1.62 17.60 -14.43
C GLU A 280 -2.25 16.26 -14.08
N ILE A 281 -3.13 15.77 -14.95
CA ILE A 281 -3.72 14.44 -14.86
C ILE A 281 -3.62 13.79 -16.25
N VAL A 282 -2.90 12.68 -16.33
CA VAL A 282 -2.70 11.92 -17.57
C VAL A 282 -3.35 10.55 -17.41
N HIS A 283 -4.09 10.12 -18.43
CA HIS A 283 -4.72 8.80 -18.45
C HIS A 283 -4.05 7.90 -19.46
N ASP A 284 -3.87 6.63 -19.09
CA ASP A 284 -3.48 5.57 -20.00
C ASP A 284 -4.10 4.22 -19.58
N ARG A 285 -3.80 3.17 -20.36
CA ARG A 285 -4.20 1.80 -20.07
C ARG A 285 -2.95 0.96 -19.83
N ILE A 286 -3.04 0.06 -18.85
CA ILE A 286 -2.02 -0.94 -18.57
C ILE A 286 -2.67 -2.31 -18.74
N SER A 287 -2.21 -3.04 -19.75
CA SER A 287 -2.63 -4.41 -20.00
C SER A 287 -1.60 -5.35 -19.40
N SER A 288 -2.07 -6.27 -18.58
CA SER A 288 -1.29 -7.39 -18.03
C SER A 288 -2.13 -8.65 -18.24
N ASP A 289 -1.63 -9.56 -19.07
CA ASP A 289 -2.35 -10.76 -19.49
C ASP A 289 -3.76 -10.43 -20.02
N ASP A 290 -4.79 -11.11 -19.51
CA ASP A 290 -6.20 -10.91 -19.87
C ASP A 290 -6.89 -9.75 -19.12
N HIS A 291 -6.14 -8.96 -18.36
CA HIS A 291 -6.69 -7.88 -17.55
C HIS A 291 -6.18 -6.51 -18.03
N THR A 292 -7.09 -5.55 -18.06
CA THR A 292 -6.76 -4.14 -18.32
C THR A 292 -7.04 -3.33 -17.08
N ALA A 293 -6.03 -2.63 -16.59
CA ALA A 293 -6.18 -1.59 -15.59
C ALA A 293 -6.19 -0.22 -16.28
N LEU A 294 -7.12 0.63 -15.85
CA LEU A 294 -7.21 2.02 -16.27
C LEU A 294 -6.39 2.85 -15.28
N ARG A 295 -5.48 3.67 -15.79
CA ARG A 295 -4.56 4.43 -14.94
C ARG A 295 -4.74 5.92 -15.13
N ALA A 296 -4.73 6.66 -14.02
CA ALA A 296 -4.57 8.10 -14.00
C ALA A 296 -3.31 8.45 -13.18
N VAL A 297 -2.40 9.22 -13.77
CA VAL A 297 -1.20 9.75 -13.10
C VAL A 297 -1.42 11.22 -12.80
N LEU A 298 -1.34 11.57 -11.52
CA LEU A 298 -1.65 12.89 -10.98
C LEU A 298 -0.35 13.53 -10.45
N THR A 299 0.13 14.59 -11.11
CA THR A 299 1.22 15.41 -10.56
C THR A 299 0.62 16.44 -9.61
N LEU A 300 0.83 16.28 -8.31
CA LEU A 300 0.19 17.11 -7.29
C LEU A 300 0.80 18.52 -7.22
N SER A 301 0.01 19.48 -6.72
CA SER A 301 0.50 20.80 -6.34
C SER A 301 1.27 20.73 -5.01
N ASP A 302 2.13 21.71 -4.73
CA ASP A 302 3.02 21.69 -3.57
C ASP A 302 2.30 21.76 -2.22
N THR A 303 1.08 22.32 -2.23
CA THR A 303 0.23 22.46 -1.04
C THR A 303 -0.71 21.27 -0.83
N THR A 304 -0.78 20.36 -1.80
CA THR A 304 -1.66 19.18 -1.72
C THR A 304 -1.03 18.11 -0.85
N ASN A 305 -1.86 17.41 -0.07
CA ASN A 305 -1.45 16.25 0.71
C ASN A 305 -0.85 15.20 -0.23
N VAL A 306 0.33 14.67 0.10
CA VAL A 306 1.04 13.72 -0.78
C VAL A 306 0.29 12.41 -1.00
N MET A 307 -0.67 12.08 -0.14
CA MET A 307 -1.55 10.91 -0.22
C MET A 307 -2.96 11.29 -0.71
N PHE A 308 -3.08 12.29 -1.60
CA PHE A 308 -4.37 12.78 -2.11
C PHE A 308 -5.25 11.69 -2.73
N ALA A 309 -4.70 10.83 -3.58
CA ALA A 309 -5.44 9.72 -4.19
C ALA A 309 -5.96 8.72 -3.13
N ASN A 310 -5.21 8.51 -2.04
CA ASN A 310 -5.65 7.69 -0.92
C ASN A 310 -6.84 8.32 -0.19
N GLN A 311 -6.87 9.66 -0.06
CA GLN A 311 -8.05 10.35 0.48
C GLN A 311 -9.27 10.20 -0.43
N MET A 312 -9.08 10.31 -1.76
CA MET A 312 -10.15 10.08 -2.74
C MET A 312 -10.73 8.66 -2.62
N LEU A 313 -9.86 7.65 -2.45
CA LEU A 313 -10.26 6.26 -2.24
C LEU A 313 -11.14 6.11 -0.99
N TYR A 314 -10.64 6.58 0.17
CA TYR A 314 -11.38 6.45 1.44
C TYR A 314 -12.67 7.26 1.52
N ARG A 315 -12.79 8.34 0.75
CA ARG A 315 -14.02 9.14 0.66
C ARG A 315 -15.06 8.57 -0.33
N GLY A 316 -14.76 7.45 -0.98
CA GLY A 316 -15.61 6.86 -2.03
C GLY A 316 -15.72 7.75 -3.28
N GLU A 317 -14.75 8.65 -3.48
CA GLU A 317 -14.74 9.53 -4.64
C GLU A 317 -14.42 8.75 -5.91
N LEU A 318 -13.55 7.73 -5.84
CA LEU A 318 -13.27 6.83 -6.97
C LEU A 318 -14.51 6.03 -7.41
N GLU A 319 -15.31 5.54 -6.46
CA GLU A 319 -16.60 4.91 -6.77
C GLU A 319 -17.55 5.89 -7.49
N THR A 320 -17.56 7.15 -7.07
CA THR A 320 -18.36 8.20 -7.71
C THR A 320 -17.86 8.54 -9.12
N LEU A 321 -16.54 8.59 -9.32
CA LEU A 321 -15.91 8.88 -10.61
C LEU A 321 -16.13 7.78 -11.64
N THR A 322 -16.17 6.52 -11.19
CA THR A 322 -16.27 5.34 -12.05
C THR A 322 -17.69 4.80 -12.20
N GLY A 323 -18.63 5.26 -11.37
CA GLY A 323 -20.04 4.91 -11.48
C GLY A 323 -20.74 5.52 -12.71
N PRO A 324 -21.89 4.98 -13.12
CA PRO A 324 -22.68 5.54 -14.22
C PRO A 324 -23.03 7.01 -13.93
N SER A 325 -23.13 7.82 -14.98
CA SER A 325 -23.61 9.21 -14.83
C SER A 325 -25.04 9.13 -14.32
N ARG A 326 -25.30 9.80 -13.19
CA ARG A 326 -26.68 10.03 -12.74
C ARG A 326 -27.40 10.99 -13.69
#